data_AF-A0A352A8R2-F1
#
_entry.id   AF-A0A352A8R2-F1
#
_cell.length_a   1.000
_cell.length_b   1.000
_cell.length_c   1.000
_cell.angle_alpha   90.00
_cell.angle_beta   90.00
_cell.angle_gamma   90.00
#
_symmetry.space_group_name_H-M   'P 1'
#
loop_
_entity.id
_entity.type
_entity.pdbx_description
1 polymer ?
#
loop_
_entity_poly.entity_id
_entity_poly.type
_entity_poly.pdbx_seq_one_letter_code
_entity_poly.pdbx_strand_id
1 'polypeptide(L)'
;MTSSNVIYTIVGACLKAPIVEEIIFRKVMINKLVGYGEKLAIIVSSFAFALFHGNLYQLLYAFVLGAIFAYITIKSGTIKYAVILHIIINMLGSVIIPYFIMSSNGIVAGTTAIILFISIFAGIILFMSKRKELFTSLKEVPEIEGQEKTKVSTVLLSEGMEVFWVVSIILILVTIFVS
;
A
#
# COMPACT_ATOMS: atom_id res chain seq x y z
N MET A 1 -18.78 -16.61 -5.82
CA MET A 1 -17.94 -16.12 -6.94
C MET A 1 -17.85 -17.23 -7.97
N THR A 2 -18.01 -16.95 -9.26
CA THR A 2 -17.69 -17.93 -10.32
C THR A 2 -16.17 -18.09 -10.43
N SER A 3 -15.68 -19.23 -10.92
CA SER A 3 -14.25 -19.50 -11.08
C SER A 3 -13.55 -18.48 -12.00
N SER A 4 -14.26 -17.97 -13.01
CA SER A 4 -13.77 -16.90 -13.88
C SER A 4 -13.50 -15.60 -13.11
N ASN A 5 -14.41 -15.19 -12.22
CA ASN A 5 -14.27 -13.97 -11.43
C ASN A 5 -13.07 -14.03 -10.50
N VAL A 6 -12.77 -15.20 -9.92
CA VAL A 6 -11.59 -15.37 -9.04
C VAL A 6 -10.28 -15.18 -9.81
N ILE A 7 -10.17 -15.74 -11.02
CA ILE A 7 -8.96 -15.58 -11.85
C ILE A 7 -8.75 -14.10 -12.22
N TYR A 8 -9.81 -13.40 -12.61
CA TYR A 8 -9.73 -11.96 -12.91
C TYR A 8 -9.32 -11.15 -11.67
N THR A 9 -9.86 -11.46 -10.49
CA THR A 9 -9.44 -10.82 -9.23
C THR A 9 -7.97 -11.05 -8.93
N ILE A 10 -7.49 -12.30 -9.03
CA ILE A 10 -6.08 -12.64 -8.76
C ILE A 10 -5.16 -11.88 -9.72
N VAL A 11 -5.40 -11.95 -11.03
CA VAL A 11 -4.51 -11.33 -12.01
C VAL A 11 -4.59 -9.80 -11.96
N GLY A 12 -5.80 -9.26 -11.84
CA GLY A 12 -6.04 -7.82 -11.82
C GLY A 12 -5.71 -7.18 -10.49
N ALA A 13 -6.51 -7.47 -9.47
CA ALA A 13 -6.47 -6.79 -8.17
C ALA A 13 -5.34 -7.28 -7.26
N CYS A 14 -4.91 -8.55 -7.38
CA CYS A 14 -3.89 -9.09 -6.49
C CYS A 14 -2.46 -9.05 -7.05
N LEU A 15 -2.28 -9.01 -8.38
CA LEU A 15 -0.96 -9.00 -9.01
C LEU A 15 -0.67 -7.68 -9.74
N LYS A 16 -1.44 -7.36 -10.79
CA LYS A 16 -1.16 -6.20 -11.65
C LYS A 16 -1.32 -4.88 -10.91
N ALA A 17 -2.42 -4.69 -10.19
CA ALA A 17 -2.71 -3.46 -9.48
C ALA A 17 -1.62 -3.12 -8.43
N PRO A 18 -1.25 -4.01 -7.49
CA PRO A 18 -0.16 -3.75 -6.54
C PRO A 18 1.17 -3.36 -7.19
N ILE A 19 1.54 -4.01 -8.29
CA ILE A 19 2.80 -3.70 -8.99
C ILE A 19 2.77 -2.26 -9.52
N VAL A 20 1.68 -1.88 -10.21
CA VAL A 20 1.54 -0.54 -10.79
C VAL A 20 1.44 0.51 -9.69
N GLU A 21 0.66 0.26 -8.65
CA GLU A 21 0.48 1.17 -7.53
C GLU A 21 1.81 1.43 -6.81
N GLU A 22 2.58 0.39 -6.47
CA GLU A 22 3.87 0.59 -5.81
C GLU A 22 4.90 1.27 -6.74
N ILE A 23 4.84 1.08 -8.06
CA ILE A 23 5.66 1.86 -9.01
C ILE A 23 5.30 3.35 -8.92
N ILE A 24 4.01 3.71 -8.98
CA ILE A 24 3.56 5.10 -8.94
C ILE A 24 3.90 5.75 -7.60
N PHE A 25 3.49 5.12 -6.50
CA PHE A 25 3.56 5.74 -5.18
C PHE A 25 4.93 5.57 -4.51
N ARG A 26 5.63 4.44 -4.69
CA ARG A 26 6.91 4.18 -4.01
C ARG A 26 8.14 4.43 -4.86
N LYS A 27 8.07 4.20 -6.18
CA LYS A 27 9.21 4.53 -7.05
C LYS A 27 9.14 5.97 -7.50
N VAL A 28 8.05 6.39 -8.15
CA VAL A 28 7.97 7.72 -8.76
C VAL A 28 7.76 8.81 -7.70
N MET A 29 6.74 8.68 -6.86
CA MET A 29 6.39 9.75 -5.91
C MET A 29 7.40 9.90 -4.77
N ILE A 30 7.85 8.82 -4.13
CA ILE A 30 8.88 8.91 -3.07
C ILE A 30 10.18 9.51 -3.62
N ASN A 31 10.64 9.12 -4.81
CA ASN A 31 11.87 9.68 -5.39
C ASN A 31 11.79 11.22 -5.57
N LYS A 32 10.60 11.77 -5.80
CA LYS A 32 10.38 13.22 -5.90
C LYS A 32 10.25 13.91 -4.54
N LEU A 33 9.85 13.18 -3.50
CA LEU A 33 9.52 13.75 -2.20
C LEU A 33 10.61 13.56 -1.14
N VAL A 34 11.43 12.51 -1.27
CA VAL A 34 12.41 12.13 -0.24
C VAL A 34 13.49 13.19 -0.03
N GLY A 35 13.83 13.97 -1.06
CA GLY A 35 14.72 15.13 -0.95
C GLY A 35 14.23 16.24 -0.02
N TYR A 36 12.92 16.26 0.30
CA TYR A 36 12.30 17.17 1.27
C TYR A 36 12.15 16.58 2.68
N GLY A 37 12.59 15.34 2.86
CA GLY A 37 12.56 14.63 4.13
C GLY A 37 11.74 13.33 4.06
N GLU A 38 12.29 12.25 4.61
CA GLU A 38 11.68 10.92 4.60
C GLU A 38 10.25 10.93 5.18
N LYS A 39 10.03 11.65 6.28
CA LYS A 39 8.72 11.72 6.94
C LYS A 39 7.64 12.30 6.02
N LEU A 40 7.97 13.36 5.28
CA LEU A 40 7.05 14.00 4.35
C LEU A 40 6.74 13.07 3.19
N ALA A 41 7.76 12.43 2.61
CA ALA A 41 7.60 11.46 1.55
C ALA A 41 6.69 10.30 1.97
N ILE A 42 6.88 9.77 3.18
CA ILE A 42 6.02 8.71 3.75
C ILE A 42 4.59 9.20 3.86
N ILE A 43 4.33 10.33 4.53
CA ILE A 43 2.97 10.80 4.79
C ILE A 43 2.22 11.08 3.47
N VAL A 44 2.82 11.84 2.56
CA VAL A 44 2.17 12.23 1.31
C VAL A 44 1.94 11.04 0.39
N SER A 45 2.96 10.19 0.18
CA SER A 45 2.82 8.99 -0.68
C SER A 45 1.76 8.04 -0.14
N SER A 46 1.66 7.89 1.18
CA SER A 46 0.68 7.01 1.81
C SER A 46 -0.73 7.59 1.75
N PHE A 47 -0.86 8.90 1.88
CA PHE A 47 -2.15 9.58 1.76
C PHE A 47 -2.68 9.55 0.33
N ALA A 48 -1.82 9.80 -0.66
CA ALA A 48 -2.15 9.63 -2.08
C ALA A 48 -2.59 8.19 -2.37
N PHE A 49 -1.82 7.21 -1.91
CA PHE A 49 -2.16 5.79 -2.05
C PHE A 49 -3.53 5.46 -1.44
N ALA A 50 -3.83 5.96 -0.24
CA ALA A 50 -5.11 5.73 0.41
C ALA A 50 -6.28 6.37 -0.36
N LEU A 51 -6.11 7.61 -0.85
CA LEU A 51 -7.12 8.29 -1.65
C LEU A 51 -7.39 7.59 -2.99
N PHE A 52 -6.36 6.97 -3.58
CA PHE A 52 -6.48 6.23 -4.84
C PHE A 52 -7.45 5.04 -4.76
N HIS A 53 -7.70 4.48 -3.56
CA HIS A 53 -8.67 3.41 -3.36
C HIS A 53 -10.13 3.88 -3.48
N GLY A 54 -10.36 5.21 -3.49
CA GLY A 54 -11.63 5.81 -3.88
C GLY A 54 -12.81 5.55 -2.93
N ASN A 55 -12.58 5.06 -1.72
CA ASN A 55 -13.65 4.83 -0.74
C ASN A 55 -13.16 5.02 0.72
N LEU A 56 -14.06 5.48 1.59
CA LEU A 56 -13.72 5.82 2.98
C LEU A 56 -13.41 4.60 3.86
N TYR A 57 -14.05 3.45 3.61
CA TYR A 57 -13.81 2.23 4.39
C TYR A 57 -12.35 1.78 4.31
N GLN A 58 -11.72 2.00 3.15
CA GLN A 58 -10.34 1.61 2.92
C GLN A 58 -9.32 2.69 3.26
N LEU A 59 -9.73 3.95 3.32
CA LEU A 59 -8.84 5.09 3.50
C LEU A 59 -7.88 4.91 4.70
N LEU A 60 -8.41 4.56 5.88
CA LEU A 60 -7.59 4.52 7.09
C LEU A 60 -6.56 3.38 7.06
N TYR A 61 -6.98 2.16 6.71
CA TYR A 61 -6.06 1.03 6.71
C TYR A 61 -5.08 1.11 5.53
N ALA A 62 -5.52 1.59 4.36
CA ALA A 62 -4.66 1.80 3.20
C ALA A 62 -3.60 2.87 3.47
N PHE A 63 -3.94 3.92 4.23
CA PHE A 63 -2.97 4.92 4.68
C PHE A 63 -1.90 4.31 5.58
N VAL A 64 -2.29 3.49 6.56
CA VAL A 64 -1.35 2.84 7.49
C VAL A 64 -0.44 1.84 6.74
N LEU A 65 -1.01 0.99 5.89
CA LEU A 65 -0.23 0.05 5.07
C LEU A 65 0.69 0.78 4.09
N GLY A 66 0.19 1.84 3.45
CA GLY A 66 0.97 2.71 2.58
C GLY A 66 2.17 3.30 3.31
N ALA A 67 2.01 3.69 4.58
CA ALA A 67 3.10 4.22 5.40
C ALA A 67 4.16 3.17 5.72
N ILE A 68 3.73 1.93 5.98
CA ILE A 68 4.63 0.79 6.16
C ILE A 68 5.40 0.51 4.87
N PHE A 69 4.73 0.46 3.72
CA PHE A 69 5.34 0.21 2.41
C PHE A 69 6.33 1.33 2.01
N ALA A 70 5.97 2.59 2.25
CA ALA A 70 6.84 3.73 2.02
C ALA A 70 8.09 3.68 2.91
N TYR A 71 7.91 3.38 4.20
CA TYR A 71 9.03 3.20 5.14
C TYR A 71 9.97 2.06 4.71
N ILE A 72 9.42 0.90 4.34
CA ILE A 72 10.20 -0.25 3.86
C ILE A 72 10.95 0.13 2.58
N THR A 73 10.30 0.81 1.63
CA THR A 73 10.94 1.22 0.37
C THR A 73 12.10 2.15 0.62
N ILE A 74 11.93 3.18 1.46
CA ILE A 74 12.99 4.14 1.77
C ILE A 74 14.17 3.46 2.46
N LYS A 75 13.90 2.55 3.42
CA LYS A 75 14.96 1.91 4.19
C LYS A 75 15.66 0.75 3.48
N SER A 76 14.97 0.07 2.57
CA SER A 76 15.57 -1.00 1.75
C SER A 76 16.11 -0.49 0.41
N GLY A 77 15.77 0.74 0.01
CA GLY A 77 16.14 1.32 -1.28
C GLY A 77 15.52 0.63 -2.50
N THR A 78 14.54 -0.25 -2.31
CA THR A 78 13.87 -0.98 -3.39
C THR A 78 12.37 -1.14 -3.13
N ILE A 79 11.56 -1.11 -4.20
CA ILE A 79 10.11 -1.35 -4.11
C ILE A 79 9.76 -2.83 -3.99
N LYS A 80 10.72 -3.74 -4.22
CA LYS A 80 10.46 -5.20 -4.31
C LYS A 80 9.73 -5.74 -3.08
N TYR A 81 10.16 -5.34 -1.88
CA TYR A 81 9.55 -5.80 -0.63
C TYR A 81 8.14 -5.25 -0.44
N ALA A 82 7.92 -3.98 -0.80
CA ALA A 82 6.60 -3.37 -0.75
C ALA A 82 5.62 -4.05 -1.73
N VAL A 83 6.05 -4.32 -2.96
CA VAL A 83 5.26 -5.05 -3.96
C VAL A 83 4.86 -6.44 -3.45
N ILE A 84 5.81 -7.21 -2.89
CA ILE A 84 5.51 -8.56 -2.38
C ILE A 84 4.49 -8.50 -1.24
N LEU A 85 4.69 -7.59 -0.26
CA LEU A 85 3.78 -7.43 0.86
C LEU A 85 2.38 -7.00 0.39
N HIS A 86 2.31 -6.08 -0.56
CA HIS A 86 1.06 -5.60 -1.11
C HIS A 86 0.31 -6.71 -1.86
N ILE A 87 0.98 -7.52 -2.68
CA ILE A 87 0.40 -8.71 -3.31
C ILE A 87 -0.17 -9.67 -2.25
N ILE A 88 0.59 -9.95 -1.18
CA ILE A 88 0.14 -10.84 -0.10
C ILE A 88 -1.12 -10.27 0.57
N ILE A 89 -1.13 -8.98 0.90
CA ILE A 89 -2.29 -8.33 1.54
C ILE A 89 -3.52 -8.36 0.62
N ASN A 90 -3.35 -8.07 -0.68
CA ASN A 90 -4.47 -8.12 -1.61
C ASN A 90 -4.98 -9.55 -1.85
N MET A 91 -4.10 -10.56 -1.87
CA MET A 91 -4.51 -11.97 -1.91
C MET A 91 -5.30 -12.37 -0.67
N LEU A 92 -4.82 -11.96 0.51
CA LEU A 92 -5.51 -12.21 1.78
C LEU A 92 -6.90 -11.56 1.80
N GLY A 93 -6.98 -10.26 1.48
CA GLY A 93 -8.22 -9.49 1.56
C GLY A 93 -9.23 -9.78 0.45
N SER A 94 -8.78 -10.06 -0.77
CA SER A 94 -9.67 -10.17 -1.94
C SER A 94 -10.03 -11.60 -2.32
N VAL A 95 -9.28 -12.59 -1.84
CA VAL A 95 -9.48 -14.00 -2.23
C VAL A 95 -9.62 -14.90 -1.00
N ILE A 96 -8.59 -14.93 -0.14
CA ILE A 96 -8.52 -15.92 0.95
C ILE A 96 -9.60 -15.66 2.00
N ILE A 97 -9.68 -14.44 2.54
CA ILE A 97 -10.66 -14.09 3.57
C ILE A 97 -12.10 -14.27 3.06
N PRO A 98 -12.50 -13.72 1.90
CA PRO A 98 -13.84 -13.93 1.36
C PRO A 98 -14.18 -15.40 1.13
N TYR A 99 -13.24 -16.21 0.62
CA TYR A 99 -13.44 -17.64 0.40
C TYR A 99 -13.81 -18.38 1.69
N PHE A 100 -13.12 -18.10 2.79
CA PHE A 100 -13.39 -18.74 4.07
C PHE A 100 -14.62 -18.18 4.79
N ILE A 101 -14.92 -16.88 4.67
CA ILE A 101 -16.14 -16.28 5.22
C ILE A 101 -17.39 -16.86 4.53
N MET A 102 -17.31 -17.13 3.22
CA MET A 102 -18.40 -17.73 2.45
C MET A 102 -18.53 -19.24 2.65
N SER A 103 -17.66 -19.86 3.46
CA SER A 103 -17.77 -21.27 3.82
C SER A 103 -19.03 -21.52 4.64
N SER A 104 -19.78 -22.58 4.32
CA SER A 104 -20.94 -23.01 5.12
C SER A 104 -20.56 -23.53 6.52
N ASN A 105 -19.27 -23.75 6.77
CA ASN A 105 -18.76 -24.23 8.05
C ASN A 105 -18.23 -23.06 8.89
N GLY A 106 -19.06 -22.56 9.81
CA GLY A 106 -18.72 -21.43 10.69
C GLY A 106 -17.50 -21.68 11.60
N ILE A 107 -17.20 -22.94 11.94
CA ILE A 107 -15.99 -23.27 12.70
C ILE A 107 -14.74 -22.97 11.86
N VAL A 108 -14.75 -23.36 10.58
CA VAL A 108 -13.64 -23.11 9.66
C VAL A 108 -13.44 -21.61 9.42
N ALA A 109 -14.52 -20.85 9.27
CA ALA A 109 -14.45 -19.40 9.12
C ALA A 109 -13.85 -18.74 10.37
N GLY A 110 -14.32 -19.12 11.56
CA GLY A 110 -13.84 -18.59 12.84
C GLY A 110 -12.36 -18.91 13.11
N THR A 111 -11.95 -20.18 12.90
CA THR A 111 -10.55 -20.58 13.11
C THR A 111 -9.61 -19.89 12.13
N THR A 112 -10.01 -19.74 10.87
CA THR A 112 -9.21 -19.03 9.85
C THR A 112 -9.01 -17.57 10.23
N ALA A 113 -10.07 -16.87 10.67
CA ALA A 113 -9.96 -15.48 11.09
C ALA A 113 -8.98 -15.31 12.26
N ILE A 114 -9.06 -16.19 13.27
CA ILE A 114 -8.15 -16.16 14.43
C ILE A 114 -6.69 -16.38 14.00
N ILE A 115 -6.43 -17.38 13.14
CA ILE A 115 -5.09 -17.66 12.62
C ILE A 115 -4.53 -16.45 11.87
N LEU A 116 -5.34 -15.80 11.04
CA LEU A 116 -4.92 -14.61 10.29
C LEU A 116 -4.59 -13.44 11.23
N PHE A 117 -5.42 -13.18 12.25
CA PHE A 117 -5.13 -12.16 13.25
C PHE A 117 -3.81 -12.43 13.97
N ILE A 118 -3.60 -13.66 14.46
CA ILE A 118 -2.36 -14.06 15.13
C ILE A 118 -1.16 -13.87 14.18
N SER A 119 -1.29 -14.27 12.92
CA SER A 119 -0.23 -14.15 11.92
C SER A 119 0.14 -12.69 11.63
N ILE A 120 -0.86 -11.80 11.53
CA ILE A 120 -0.64 -10.36 11.34
C ILE A 120 0.07 -9.76 12.55
N PHE A 121 -0.41 -10.04 13.76
CA PHE A 121 0.21 -9.55 14.99
C PHE A 121 1.65 -10.05 15.15
N ALA A 122 1.89 -11.35 14.92
CA ALA A 122 3.23 -11.93 14.95
C ALA A 122 4.14 -11.28 13.91
N GLY A 123 3.64 -11.07 12.68
CA GLY A 123 4.37 -10.37 11.61
C GLY A 123 4.77 -8.94 11.99
N ILE A 124 3.85 -8.18 12.60
CA ILE A 124 4.12 -6.82 13.10
C ILE A 124 5.18 -6.85 14.19
N ILE A 125 5.07 -7.74 15.18
CA ILE A 125 6.04 -7.88 16.27
C ILE A 125 7.42 -8.22 15.72
N LEU A 126 7.52 -9.24 14.85
CA LEU A 126 8.77 -9.65 14.23
C LEU A 126 9.39 -8.53 13.40
N PHE A 127 8.59 -7.82 12.61
CA PHE A 127 9.06 -6.66 11.85
C PHE A 127 9.59 -5.57 12.79
N MET A 128 8.85 -5.21 13.85
CA MET A 128 9.27 -4.20 14.81
C MET A 128 10.56 -4.60 15.56
N SER A 129 10.70 -5.87 15.92
CA SER A 129 11.88 -6.39 16.62
C SER A 129 13.11 -6.46 15.72
N LYS A 130 12.95 -6.86 14.45
CA LYS A 130 14.07 -7.13 13.53
C LYS A 130 14.34 -6.02 12.52
N ARG A 131 13.51 -4.97 12.45
CA ARG A 131 13.67 -3.89 11.45
C ARG A 131 15.07 -3.30 11.39
N LYS A 132 15.74 -3.07 12.53
CA LYS A 132 17.09 -2.47 12.53
C LYS A 132 18.10 -3.40 11.88
N GLU A 133 18.07 -4.69 12.21
CA GLU A 133 18.92 -5.72 11.62
C GLU A 133 18.64 -5.88 10.12
N LEU A 134 17.36 -6.01 9.75
CA LEU A 134 16.89 -6.12 8.37
C LEU A 134 17.37 -4.96 7.49
N PHE A 135 17.26 -3.72 7.95
CA PHE A 135 17.67 -2.56 7.13
C PHE A 135 19.18 -2.28 7.21
N THR A 136 19.87 -2.82 8.21
CA THR A 136 21.35 -2.74 8.25
C THR A 136 21.96 -3.69 7.22
N SER A 137 21.39 -4.88 7.01
CA SER A 137 21.86 -5.83 6.00
C SER A 137 21.49 -5.45 4.57
N LEU A 138 20.48 -4.61 4.37
CA LEU A 138 20.03 -4.12 3.05
C LEU A 138 20.74 -2.84 2.58
N LYS A 139 21.72 -2.35 3.34
CA LYS A 139 22.40 -1.07 3.11
C LYS A 139 23.47 -1.15 2.00
N GLU A 140 23.08 -1.67 0.84
CA GLU A 140 23.80 -1.52 -0.42
C GLU A 140 22.87 -0.83 -1.43
N VAL A 141 22.53 0.46 -1.22
CA VAL A 141 21.78 1.24 -2.23
C VAL A 141 22.33 2.65 -2.31
N PRO A 142 22.44 3.23 -3.53
CA PRO A 142 23.19 4.45 -3.77
C PRO A 142 22.58 5.66 -3.07
N GLU A 143 23.45 6.61 -2.79
CA GLU A 143 23.11 7.98 -2.43
C GLU A 143 22.13 8.55 -3.46
N ILE A 144 20.98 9.06 -3.01
CA ILE A 144 20.05 9.77 -3.89
C ILE A 144 20.74 11.08 -4.28
N GLU A 145 21.41 11.03 -5.43
CA GLU A 145 22.22 12.13 -5.95
C GLU A 145 21.37 13.38 -6.17
N GLY A 146 21.94 14.51 -5.75
CA GLY A 146 21.43 15.88 -5.77
C GLY A 146 20.21 16.15 -6.63
N GLN A 147 19.02 16.07 -6.02
CA GLN A 147 17.86 16.80 -6.54
C GLN A 147 17.95 18.25 -6.07
N GLU A 148 17.94 19.19 -7.03
CA GLU A 148 17.71 20.60 -6.74
C GLU A 148 16.41 20.74 -5.93
N LYS A 149 16.53 21.32 -4.73
CA LYS A 149 15.41 21.50 -3.81
C LYS A 149 14.50 22.62 -4.36
N THR A 150 13.50 22.25 -5.15
CA THR A 150 12.38 23.15 -5.47
C THR A 150 11.43 23.26 -4.26
N LYS A 151 10.40 24.10 -4.28
CA LYS A 151 9.46 24.12 -3.14
C LYS A 151 8.61 22.84 -3.17
N VAL A 152 8.38 22.20 -2.02
CA VAL A 152 7.46 21.04 -1.90
C VAL A 152 6.11 21.32 -2.55
N SER A 153 5.61 22.55 -2.38
CA SER A 153 4.36 23.02 -2.99
C SER A 153 4.35 22.85 -4.51
N THR A 154 5.48 23.01 -5.20
CA THR A 154 5.59 22.83 -6.66
C THR A 154 5.37 21.37 -7.07
N VAL A 155 5.74 20.41 -6.23
CA VAL A 155 5.48 18.98 -6.50
C VAL A 155 4.03 18.62 -6.19
N LEU A 156 3.51 19.10 -5.05
CA LEU A 156 2.15 18.80 -4.58
C LEU A 156 1.04 19.49 -5.39
N LEU A 157 1.35 20.61 -6.03
CA LEU A 157 0.45 21.41 -6.87
C LEU A 157 0.86 21.35 -8.35
N SER A 158 1.56 20.28 -8.75
CA SER A 158 1.76 20.03 -10.17
C SER A 158 0.41 19.70 -10.82
N GLU A 159 0.22 20.09 -12.09
CA GLU A 159 -1.06 19.91 -12.80
C GLU A 159 -1.61 18.49 -12.68
N GLY A 160 -0.74 17.47 -12.83
CA GLY A 160 -1.15 16.07 -12.66
C GLY A 160 -1.55 15.69 -11.23
N MET A 161 -0.93 16.29 -10.21
CA MET A 161 -1.25 16.03 -8.82
C MET A 161 -2.57 16.70 -8.41
N GLU A 162 -2.85 17.90 -8.90
CA GLU A 162 -4.12 18.57 -8.67
C GLU A 162 -5.30 17.78 -9.26
N VAL A 163 -5.16 17.32 -10.51
CA VAL A 163 -6.15 16.44 -11.15
C VAL A 163 -6.34 15.16 -10.34
N PHE A 164 -5.25 14.56 -9.86
CA PHE A 164 -5.30 13.36 -9.01
C PHE A 164 -6.10 13.59 -7.73
N TRP A 165 -5.86 14.69 -7.00
CA TRP A 165 -6.59 15.01 -5.77
C TRP A 165 -8.08 15.19 -6.04
N VAL A 166 -8.43 15.97 -7.06
CA VAL A 166 -9.82 16.27 -7.41
C VAL A 166 -10.56 15.00 -7.79
N VAL A 167 -10.00 14.18 -8.69
CA VAL A 167 -10.62 12.92 -9.12
C VAL A 167 -10.81 11.97 -7.95
N SER A 168 -9.80 11.83 -7.07
CA SER A 168 -9.87 10.93 -5.92
C SER A 168 -10.95 11.36 -4.92
N ILE A 169 -11.05 12.66 -4.65
CA ILE A 169 -12.10 13.21 -3.76
C ILE A 169 -13.49 13.01 -4.38
N ILE A 170 -13.66 13.28 -5.68
CA ILE A 170 -14.93 13.05 -6.38
C ILE A 170 -15.33 11.58 -6.31
N LEU A 171 -14.40 10.64 -6.55
CA LEU A 171 -14.67 9.21 -6.44
C LEU A 171 -15.12 8.80 -5.03
N ILE A 172 -14.49 9.36 -4.00
CA ILE A 172 -14.90 9.14 -2.60
C ILE A 172 -16.30 9.70 -2.34
N LEU A 173 -16.60 10.91 -2.83
CA LEU A 173 -17.94 11.49 -2.66
C LEU A 173 -19.00 10.65 -3.38
N VAL A 174 -18.74 10.25 -4.63
CA VAL A 174 -19.63 9.38 -5.41
C VAL A 174 -19.88 8.08 -4.67
N THR A 175 -18.83 7.42 -4.15
CA THR A 175 -19.04 6.18 -3.38
C THR A 175 -19.86 6.41 -2.11
N ILE A 176 -19.70 7.53 -1.39
CA ILE A 176 -20.53 7.82 -0.22
C ILE A 176 -22.02 8.01 -0.58
N PHE A 177 -22.32 8.65 -1.71
CA PHE A 177 -23.70 8.97 -2.09
C PHE A 177 -24.42 7.88 -2.91
N VAL A 178 -23.67 6.91 -3.44
CA VAL A 178 -24.20 5.81 -4.29
C VAL A 178 -24.23 4.46 -3.57
N SER A 179 -23.51 4.30 -2.45
CA SER A 179 -23.52 3.09 -1.60
C SER A 179 -24.60 3.16 -0.52
#